data_AF-A0A2I7MLN1-F1
#
_entry.id   AF-A0A2I7MLN1-F1
#
_cell.length_a   1.000
_cell.length_b   1.000
_cell.length_c   1.000
_cell.angle_alpha   90.00
_cell.angle_beta   90.00
_cell.angle_gamma   90.00
#
_symmetry.space_group_name_H-M   'P 1'
#
loop_
_entity.id
_entity.type
_entity.pdbx_description
1 polymer ?
#
loop_
_entity_poly.entity_id
_entity_poly.type
_entity_poly.pdbx_seq_one_letter_code
_entity_poly.pdbx_strand_id
1 'polypeptide(L)'
;NGHQGEWMAGLGVGFNFGGSKAAPAPEPVADVCSDSDNDGVCDNVDKCPDTPANVTVDANGCPAVAEVVRVQLDVKFDFDKSKVKENSYADIKNLADFMKQYP
;
A
#
# COMPACT_ATOMS: atom_id res chain seq x y z
N ASN A 1 5.92 2.22 79.36
CA ASN A 1 6.59 2.26 78.04
C ASN A 1 6.81 0.85 77.54
N GLY A 2 5.93 0.19 76.79
CA GLY A 2 4.80 0.72 76.02
C GLY A 2 5.15 0.96 74.55
N HIS A 3 5.83 0.03 73.86
CA HIS A 3 5.85 0.02 72.40
C HIS A 3 4.98 -1.13 71.91
N GLN A 4 3.78 -0.71 71.51
CA GLN A 4 2.71 -1.55 70.99
C GLN A 4 3.15 -2.04 69.61
N GLY A 5 3.01 -3.34 69.38
CA GLY A 5 3.00 -3.87 68.02
C GLY A 5 1.84 -3.23 67.28
N GLU A 6 2.17 -2.45 66.25
CA GLU A 6 1.21 -1.81 65.38
C GLU A 6 0.44 -2.89 64.61
N TRP A 7 -0.84 -3.08 64.95
CA TRP A 7 -1.74 -3.91 64.17
C TRP A 7 -2.27 -3.07 63.00
N MET A 8 -1.74 -3.31 61.80
CA MET A 8 -2.29 -2.73 60.57
C MET A 8 -3.57 -3.48 60.19
N ALA A 9 -4.73 -2.90 60.47
CA ALA A 9 -6.01 -3.36 59.93
C ALA A 9 -6.14 -2.87 58.47
N GLY A 10 -5.86 -3.74 57.51
CA GLY A 10 -6.07 -3.47 56.09
C GLY A 10 -7.37 -4.10 55.59
N LEU A 11 -8.27 -3.31 55.01
CA LEU A 11 -9.39 -3.82 54.21
C LEU A 11 -8.89 -3.98 52.76
N GLY A 12 -8.56 -5.21 52.37
CA GLY A 12 -8.16 -5.53 51.01
C GLY A 12 -9.35 -5.95 50.14
N VAL A 13 -9.51 -5.32 48.97
CA VAL A 13 -10.40 -5.83 47.92
C VAL A 13 -9.56 -6.69 46.97
N GLY A 14 -9.83 -7.99 46.95
CA GLY A 14 -9.17 -8.94 46.06
C GLY A 14 -10.04 -9.27 44.86
N PHE A 15 -9.55 -9.03 43.65
CA PHE A 15 -10.15 -9.57 42.43
C PHE A 15 -9.44 -10.88 42.06
N ASN A 16 -10.16 -12.00 42.14
CA ASN A 16 -9.67 -13.28 41.62
C ASN A 16 -9.93 -13.33 40.11
N PHE A 17 -8.89 -13.07 39.31
CA PHE A 17 -8.89 -13.41 37.89
C PHE A 17 -8.22 -14.78 37.72
N GLY A 18 -9.04 -15.83 37.84
CA GLY A 18 -8.64 -17.20 37.51
C GLY A 18 -8.89 -17.49 36.03
N GLY A 19 -7.88 -18.01 35.33
CA GLY A 19 -8.07 -18.57 34.00
C GLY A 19 -6.80 -18.78 33.20
N SER A 20 -6.06 -19.85 33.51
CA SER A 20 -5.21 -20.64 32.60
C SER A 20 -4.50 -19.96 31.42
N LYS A 21 -3.18 -19.79 31.57
CA LYS A 21 -2.13 -19.90 30.54
C LYS A 21 -2.64 -20.02 29.09
N ALA A 22 -2.79 -18.89 28.41
CA ALA A 22 -2.88 -18.84 26.95
C ALA A 22 -1.48 -18.62 26.36
N ALA A 23 -1.16 -19.47 25.38
CA ALA A 23 0.00 -19.43 24.50
C ALA A 23 0.17 -18.04 23.84
N PRO A 24 1.37 -17.69 23.31
CA PRO A 24 1.65 -16.34 22.79
C PRO A 24 0.58 -15.90 21.79
N ALA A 25 0.12 -14.66 21.95
CA ALA A 25 -0.79 -14.02 21.01
C ALA A 25 -0.18 -14.08 19.60
N PRO A 26 -0.94 -14.49 18.56
CA PRO A 26 -0.50 -14.30 17.20
C PRO A 26 -0.28 -12.80 16.96
N GLU A 27 0.82 -12.47 16.27
CA GLU A 27 1.12 -11.14 15.73
C GLU A 27 -0.10 -10.57 14.99
N PRO A 28 -0.31 -9.24 14.97
CA PRO A 28 -1.53 -8.65 14.42
C PRO A 28 -1.74 -9.17 13.00
N VAL A 29 -2.81 -9.95 12.85
CA VAL A 29 -3.33 -10.32 11.54
C VAL A 29 -3.58 -9.01 10.80
N ALA A 30 -2.85 -8.79 9.71
CA ALA A 30 -3.28 -7.85 8.70
C ALA A 30 -4.77 -8.11 8.48
N ASP A 31 -5.61 -7.08 8.61
CA ASP A 31 -7.01 -7.16 8.23
C ASP A 31 -7.06 -7.82 6.85
N VAL A 32 -7.54 -9.07 6.80
CA VAL A 32 -7.54 -9.89 5.58
C VAL A 32 -8.71 -9.44 4.72
N CYS A 33 -8.65 -8.21 4.25
CA CYS A 33 -9.38 -7.82 3.08
C CYS A 33 -8.57 -8.29 1.85
N SER A 34 -9.27 -8.69 0.80
CA SER A 34 -8.64 -8.97 -0.50
C SER A 34 -8.22 -7.64 -1.13
N ASP A 35 -7.07 -7.63 -1.78
CA ASP A 35 -6.52 -6.52 -2.56
C ASP A 35 -6.05 -7.12 -3.90
N SER A 36 -6.89 -6.99 -4.92
CA SER A 36 -6.76 -7.70 -6.19
C SER A 36 -5.70 -7.10 -7.10
N ASP A 37 -5.51 -5.79 -7.08
CA ASP A 37 -4.50 -5.06 -7.87
C ASP A 37 -3.25 -4.68 -7.06
N ASN A 38 -3.25 -4.97 -5.75
CA ASN A 38 -2.13 -4.79 -4.82
C ASN A 38 -1.72 -3.32 -4.69
N ASP A 39 -2.69 -2.41 -4.74
CA ASP A 39 -2.47 -0.97 -4.59
C ASP A 39 -2.46 -0.50 -3.12
N GLY A 40 -2.79 -1.41 -2.19
CA GLY A 40 -2.82 -1.16 -0.75
C GLY A 40 -4.21 -0.75 -0.22
N VAL A 41 -5.24 -0.75 -1.05
CA VAL A 41 -6.63 -0.52 -0.68
C VAL A 41 -7.45 -1.79 -0.87
N CYS A 42 -8.22 -2.14 0.16
CA CYS A 42 -9.06 -3.33 0.12
C CYS A 42 -10.13 -3.24 -0.98
N ASP A 43 -10.37 -4.35 -1.70
CA ASP A 43 -11.37 -4.48 -2.78
C ASP A 43 -12.78 -4.00 -2.37
N ASN A 44 -13.13 -4.06 -1.08
CA ASN A 44 -14.44 -3.66 -0.57
C ASN A 44 -14.63 -2.14 -0.38
N VAL A 45 -13.54 -1.37 -0.35
CA VAL A 45 -13.54 0.10 -0.22
C VAL A 45 -12.80 0.81 -1.36
N ASP A 46 -12.14 0.06 -2.23
CA ASP A 46 -11.54 0.55 -3.46
C ASP A 46 -12.63 0.99 -4.45
N LYS A 47 -12.50 2.23 -4.93
CA LYS A 47 -13.38 2.84 -5.92
C LYS A 47 -12.81 2.79 -7.34
N CYS A 48 -11.53 2.46 -7.48
CA CYS A 48 -10.78 2.47 -8.73
C CYS A 48 -10.08 1.12 -8.94
N PRO A 49 -10.84 0.03 -9.15
CA PRO A 49 -10.26 -1.29 -9.36
C PRO A 49 -9.38 -1.31 -10.62
N ASP A 50 -8.38 -2.20 -10.60
CA ASP A 50 -7.36 -2.32 -11.64
C ASP A 50 -6.41 -1.11 -11.67
N THR A 51 -6.06 -0.56 -10.49
CA THR A 51 -5.06 0.49 -10.36
C THR A 51 -3.76 0.05 -11.06
N PRO A 52 -3.22 0.86 -11.99
CA PRO A 52 -1.98 0.52 -12.67
C PRO A 52 -0.81 0.39 -11.69
N ALA A 53 0.02 -0.64 -11.89
CA ALA A 53 1.20 -0.86 -11.07
C ALA A 53 2.13 0.38 -11.05
N ASN A 54 2.73 0.66 -9.90
CA ASN A 54 3.57 1.84 -9.62
C ASN A 54 2.81 3.19 -9.59
N VAL A 55 1.49 3.19 -9.45
CA VAL A 55 0.71 4.41 -9.18
C VAL A 55 0.45 4.53 -7.68
N THR A 56 0.68 5.71 -7.12
CA THR A 56 0.29 6.00 -5.74
C THR A 56 -1.20 6.32 -5.68
N VAL A 57 -1.94 5.58 -4.85
CA VAL A 57 -3.37 5.77 -4.66
C VAL A 57 -3.71 6.60 -3.42
N ASP A 58 -4.87 7.23 -3.45
CA ASP A 58 -5.47 7.93 -2.32
C ASP A 58 -6.22 6.93 -1.42
N ALA A 59 -6.87 7.44 -0.37
CA ALA A 59 -7.64 6.60 0.55
C ALA A 59 -8.86 5.90 -0.08
N ASN A 60 -9.18 6.20 -1.34
CA ASN A 60 -10.25 5.56 -2.09
C ASN A 60 -9.74 4.53 -3.10
N GLY A 61 -8.43 4.24 -3.15
CA GLY A 61 -7.83 3.38 -4.18
C GLY A 61 -7.65 4.09 -5.53
N CYS A 62 -7.93 5.40 -5.61
CA CYS A 62 -7.83 6.13 -6.86
C CYS A 62 -6.48 6.86 -6.98
N PRO A 63 -5.92 7.04 -8.18
CA PRO A 63 -4.64 7.74 -8.35
C PRO A 63 -4.60 9.11 -7.64
N ALA A 64 -3.77 9.22 -6.58
CA ALA A 64 -3.70 10.41 -5.72
C ALA A 64 -3.13 11.63 -6.44
N VAL A 65 -2.39 11.38 -7.52
CA VAL A 65 -1.85 12.39 -8.41
C VAL A 65 -2.21 11.94 -9.80
N ALA A 66 -2.92 12.77 -10.56
CA ALA A 66 -2.83 12.71 -12.02
C ALA A 66 -1.41 13.14 -12.39
N GLU A 67 -0.42 12.32 -12.03
CA GLU A 67 0.95 12.55 -12.42
C GLU A 67 0.94 12.36 -13.93
N VAL A 68 1.09 13.48 -14.64
CA VAL A 68 1.19 13.46 -16.09
C VAL A 68 2.46 12.67 -16.38
N VAL A 69 2.32 11.38 -16.69
CA VAL A 69 3.47 10.54 -17.01
C VAL A 69 4.02 11.05 -18.33
N ARG A 70 5.15 11.77 -18.23
CA ARG A 70 5.82 12.38 -19.38
C ARG A 70 6.85 11.41 -19.92
N VAL A 71 6.59 10.86 -21.09
CA VAL A 71 7.56 10.06 -21.84
C VAL A 71 8.10 10.91 -22.98
N GLN A 72 9.42 11.05 -23.05
CA GLN A 72 10.09 11.80 -24.12
C GLN A 72 10.75 10.81 -25.08
N LEU A 73 10.42 10.92 -26.37
CA LEU A 73 10.95 10.07 -27.42
C LEU A 73 11.66 10.92 -28.48
N ASP A 74 12.96 10.70 -28.63
CA ASP A 74 13.77 11.38 -29.64
C ASP A 74 13.96 10.50 -30.88
N VAL A 75 13.23 10.80 -31.96
CA VAL A 75 13.37 10.11 -33.25
C VAL A 75 14.22 10.96 -34.20
N LYS A 76 15.36 10.41 -34.65
CA LYS A 76 16.28 11.08 -35.57
C LYS A 76 16.00 10.69 -37.02
N PHE A 77 15.85 11.70 -37.87
CA PHE A 77 15.68 11.55 -39.32
C PHE A 77 16.97 11.91 -40.07
N ASP A 78 17.14 11.36 -41.27
CA ASP A 78 18.15 11.87 -42.20
C ASP A 78 17.71 13.24 -42.76
N PHE A 79 18.66 14.05 -43.21
CA PHE A 79 18.36 15.35 -43.84
C PHE A 79 17.36 15.20 -44.99
N ASP A 80 16.32 16.04 -44.97
CA ASP A 80 15.24 16.05 -45.96
C ASP A 80 14.47 14.72 -46.11
N LYS A 81 14.38 13.92 -45.03
CA LYS A 81 13.59 12.68 -45.02
C LYS A 81 12.60 12.61 -43.86
N SER A 82 11.47 11.94 -44.10
CA SER A 82 10.46 11.57 -43.11
C SER A 82 10.45 10.08 -42.74
N LYS A 83 11.36 9.28 -43.32
CA LYS A 83 11.46 7.84 -43.06
C LYS A 83 12.14 7.58 -41.71
N VAL A 84 11.44 6.86 -40.82
CA VAL A 84 11.96 6.40 -39.53
C VAL A 84 12.99 5.29 -39.73
N LYS A 85 14.06 5.31 -38.92
CA LYS A 85 15.11 4.29 -38.96
C LYS A 85 14.70 3.02 -38.21
N GLU A 86 15.20 1.87 -38.68
CA GLU A 86 14.85 0.55 -38.15
C GLU A 86 15.04 0.46 -36.63
N ASN A 87 16.16 1.00 -36.15
CA ASN A 87 16.54 0.99 -34.74
C ASN A 87 15.61 1.80 -33.83
N SER A 88 14.82 2.75 -34.37
CA SER A 88 13.88 3.54 -33.59
C SER A 88 12.51 2.85 -33.41
N TYR A 89 12.21 1.79 -34.17
CA TYR A 89 10.89 1.13 -34.05
C TYR A 89 10.66 0.45 -32.72
N ALA A 90 11.71 -0.07 -32.08
CA ALA A 90 11.58 -0.68 -30.75
C ALA A 90 11.09 0.35 -29.72
N ASP A 91 11.72 1.53 -29.69
CA ASP A 91 11.36 2.60 -28.77
C ASP A 91 9.97 3.18 -29.08
N ILE A 92 9.65 3.36 -30.37
CA ILE A 92 8.32 3.79 -30.82
C ILE A 92 7.26 2.77 -30.38
N LYS A 93 7.54 1.47 -30.50
CA LYS A 93 6.61 0.42 -30.08
C LYS A 93 6.38 0.48 -28.57
N ASN A 94 7.43 0.65 -27.78
CA ASN A 94 7.31 0.77 -26.32
C ASN A 94 6.45 1.97 -25.92
N LEU A 95 6.64 3.13 -26.58
CA LEU A 95 5.79 4.30 -26.36
C LEU A 95 4.34 4.05 -26.81
N ALA A 96 4.14 3.41 -27.96
CA ALA A 96 2.78 3.11 -28.45
C ALA A 96 2.03 2.16 -27.52
N ASP A 97 2.72 1.18 -26.92
CA ASP A 97 2.12 0.28 -25.94
C ASP A 97 1.83 1.01 -24.63
N PHE A 98 2.70 1.94 -24.21
CA PHE A 98 2.43 2.84 -23.09
C PHE A 98 1.17 3.69 -23.34
N MET A 99 1.00 4.28 -24.53
CA MET A 99 -0.19 5.06 -24.89
C MET A 99 -1.48 4.22 -24.93
N LYS A 100 -1.40 2.91 -25.20
CA LYS A 100 -2.57 2.01 -25.14
C LYS A 100 -2.94 1.65 -23.70
N GLN A 101 -1.95 1.55 -22.83
CA GLN A 101 -2.15 1.22 -21.43
C GLN A 101 -2.79 2.39 -20.67
N TYR A 102 -2.54 3.62 -21.10
CA TYR A 102 -3.09 4.85 -20.51
C TYR A 102 -3.78 5.70 -21.60
N PRO A 103 -5.02 5.37 -22.02
CA PRO A 103 -5.74 6.11 -23.06
C PRO A 103 -6.19 7.52 -22.66
#